data_AF-A0A674IY42-F1
#
_entry.id   AF-A0A674IY42-F1
#
_cell.length_a   1.000
_cell.length_b   1.000
_cell.length_c   1.000
_cell.angle_alpha   90.00
_cell.angle_beta   90.00
_cell.angle_gamma   90.00
#
_symmetry.space_group_name_H-M   'P 1'
#
loop_
_entity.id
_entity.type
_entity.pdbx_description
1 polymer ?
#
loop_
_entity_poly.entity_id
_entity_poly.type
_entity_poly.pdbx_seq_one_letter_code
_entity_poly.pdbx_strand_id
1 'polypeptide(L)' 'LLFKYILVRSLRIEKSLSKDPVAFEVCIEKDLQYIEGALQTEEFSLPEFQATYLRFIIKSAFDHFVSVHTVMAEGVAENI' A
#
# COMPACT_ATOMS: atom_id res chain seq x y z
N LEU A 1 0.69 -1.86 -8.44
CA LEU A 1 1.40 -1.38 -7.22
C LEU A 1 2.00 -2.59 -6.53
N LEU A 2 3.30 -2.55 -6.21
CA LEU A 2 4.02 -3.65 -5.57
C LEU A 2 4.34 -3.31 -4.11
N PHE A 3 4.06 -4.23 -3.19
CA PHE A 3 4.31 -4.07 -1.77
C PHE A 3 5.03 -5.29 -1.21
N LYS A 4 6.28 -5.12 -0.77
CA LYS A 4 7.10 -6.19 -0.19
C LYS A 4 7.25 -6.04 1.32
N TYR A 5 6.95 -7.10 2.06
CA TYR A 5 6.79 -7.02 3.51
C TYR A 5 7.16 -8.31 4.26
N ILE A 6 7.40 -8.17 5.56
CA ILE A 6 7.51 -9.25 6.53
C ILE A 6 6.57 -8.93 7.69
N LEU A 7 5.76 -9.91 8.10
CA LEU A 7 4.88 -9.89 9.27
C LEU A 7 3.77 -8.81 9.30
N VAL A 8 3.53 -8.08 8.20
CA VAL A 8 2.34 -7.21 8.08
C VAL A 8 1.11 -8.10 7.93
N ARG A 9 0.09 -7.87 8.76
CA ARG A 9 -1.18 -8.62 8.74
C ARG A 9 -2.27 -7.91 8.00
N SER A 10 -2.48 -6.62 8.28
CA SER A 10 -3.57 -5.85 7.68
C SER A 10 -3.05 -4.52 7.17
N LEU A 11 -3.28 -4.26 5.89
CA LEU A 11 -2.84 -3.07 5.18
C LEU A 11 -4.06 -2.31 4.67
N ARG A 12 -4.03 -0.99 4.84
CA ARG A 12 -4.92 -0.07 4.14
C ARG A 12 -4.11 0.83 3.23
N ILE A 13 -4.56 0.98 1.98
CA ILE A 13 -4.03 1.93 1.02
C ILE A 13 -5.11 2.96 0.76
N GLU A 14 -4.71 4.22 0.88
CA GLU A 14 -5.57 5.36 0.65
C GLU A 14 -4.91 6.30 -0.34
N LYS A 15 -5.72 7.09 -1.05
CA LYS A 15 -5.24 8.04 -2.04
C LYS A 15 -5.82 9.41 -1.82
N SER A 16 -5.15 10.43 -2.34
CA SER A 16 -5.68 11.79 -2.44
C SER A 16 -5.34 12.39 -3.80
N LEU A 17 -6.28 13.15 -4.34
CA LEU A 17 -6.13 14.00 -5.53
C LEU A 17 -5.97 15.49 -5.16
N SER A 18 -5.93 15.79 -3.86
CA SER A 18 -5.77 17.16 -3.38
C SER A 18 -4.36 17.66 -3.67
N LYS A 19 -4.22 18.99 -3.78
CA LYS A 19 -2.91 19.64 -3.92
C LYS A 19 -2.01 19.46 -2.68
N ASP A 20 -2.63 19.23 -1.53
CA ASP A 20 -1.98 18.94 -0.25
C ASP A 20 -2.29 17.49 0.19
N PRO A 21 -1.46 16.87 1.07
CA PRO A 21 -1.67 15.50 1.55
C PRO A 21 -2.81 15.44 2.58
N VAL A 22 -4.02 15.70 2.13
CA VAL A 22 -5.27 15.73 2.91
C VAL A 22 -6.39 15.03 2.14
N ALA A 23 -7.56 14.89 2.77
CA ALA A 23 -8.76 14.32 2.14
C ALA A 23 -8.51 12.94 1.50
N PHE A 24 -7.77 12.08 2.21
CA PHE A 24 -7.51 10.73 1.76
C PHE A 24 -8.79 9.89 1.75
N GLU A 25 -9.00 9.15 0.67
CA GLU A 25 -10.07 8.16 0.54
C GLU A 25 -9.48 6.74 0.52
N VAL A 26 -10.23 5.79 1.10
CA VAL A 26 -9.81 4.39 1.17
C VAL A 26 -9.99 3.73 -0.18
N CYS A 27 -8.92 3.11 -0.71
CA CYS A 27 -8.93 2.42 -1.99
C CYS A 27 -8.86 0.91 -1.80
N ILE A 28 -7.98 0.48 -0.89
CA ILE A 28 -7.76 -0.93 -0.60
C ILE A 28 -7.73 -1.10 0.90
N GLU A 29 -8.42 -2.12 1.37
CA GLU A 29 -8.25 -2.67 2.71
C GLU A 29 -8.11 -4.18 2.57
N LYS A 30 -6.95 -4.71 2.96
CA LYS A 30 -6.61 -6.11 2.71
C LYS A 30 -5.88 -6.73 3.88
N ASP A 31 -6.31 -7.93 4.25
CA ASP A 31 -5.52 -8.82 5.09
C ASP A 31 -4.55 -9.63 4.21
N LEU A 32 -3.30 -9.61 4.63
CA LEU A 32 -2.15 -10.14 3.91
C LEU A 32 -1.81 -11.56 4.41
N GLN A 33 -1.22 -12.35 3.52
CA GLN A 33 -0.82 -13.71 3.87
C GLN A 33 0.51 -13.70 4.63
N TYR A 34 0.64 -14.64 5.55
CA TYR A 34 1.90 -14.91 6.23
C TYR A 34 2.48 -16.23 5.74
N ILE A 35 3.71 -16.19 5.26
CA ILE A 35 4.54 -17.37 5.03
C ILE A 35 5.76 -17.23 5.92
N GLU A 36 5.95 -18.24 6.76
CA GLU A 36 7.00 -18.24 7.77
C GLU A 36 8.39 -18.11 7.17
N GLY A 37 9.19 -17.20 7.73
CA GLY A 37 10.59 -16.97 7.33
C GLY A 37 10.79 -16.36 5.93
N ALA A 38 9.72 -15.96 5.22
CA ALA A 38 9.80 -15.50 3.84
C ALA A 38 9.39 -14.02 3.66
N LEU A 39 10.10 -13.32 2.77
CA LEU A 39 9.72 -12.01 2.26
C LEU A 39 8.49 -12.15 1.36
N GLN A 40 7.40 -11.48 1.72
CA GLN A 40 6.18 -11.49 0.94
C GLN A 40 6.19 -10.41 -0.13
N THR A 41 5.50 -10.68 -1.23
CA THR A 41 5.25 -9.72 -2.30
C THR A 41 3.76 -9.72 -2.58
N GLU A 42 3.12 -8.57 -2.39
CA GLU A 42 1.73 -8.35 -2.76
C GLU A 42 1.68 -7.39 -3.95
N GLU A 43 0.93 -7.77 -4.98
CA GLU A 43 0.69 -6.93 -6.14
C GLU A 43 -0.78 -6.53 -6.18
N PHE A 44 -1.02 -5.22 -6.26
CA PHE A 44 -2.36 -4.67 -6.33
C PHE A 44 -2.63 -4.14 -7.74
N SER A 45 -3.64 -4.75 -8.38
CA SER A 45 -4.22 -4.26 -9.63
C SER A 45 -5.24 -3.17 -9.32
N LEU A 46 -4.97 -1.97 -9.81
CA LEU A 46 -5.76 -0.78 -9.56
C LEU A 46 -6.18 -0.16 -10.91
N PRO A 47 -7.21 -0.72 -11.59
CA PRO A 47 -7.71 -0.14 -12.82
C PRO A 47 -8.33 1.24 -12.55
N GLU A 48 -8.08 2.21 -13.43
CA GLU A 48 -8.57 3.60 -13.33
C GLU A 48 -8.12 4.35 -12.07
N PHE A 49 -6.86 4.19 -11.70
CA PHE A 49 -6.31 4.74 -10.46
C PHE A 49 -5.46 5.99 -10.70
N GLN A 50 -6.02 7.14 -10.35
CA GLN A 50 -5.30 8.41 -10.25
C GLN A 50 -5.06 8.77 -8.78
N ALA A 51 -3.88 9.30 -8.47
CA ALA A 51 -3.51 9.79 -7.14
C ALA A 51 -2.38 10.83 -7.25
N THR A 52 -2.48 11.90 -6.47
CA THR A 52 -1.36 12.83 -6.19
C THR A 52 -0.55 12.33 -4.99
N TYR A 53 -1.25 11.81 -3.98
CA TYR A 53 -0.65 11.22 -2.78
C TYR A 53 -1.18 9.81 -2.53
N LEU A 54 -0.30 8.95 -2.06
CA LEU A 54 -0.64 7.63 -1.53
C LEU A 54 -0.27 7.54 -0.06
N ARG A 55 -1.14 6.90 0.71
CA ARG A 55 -0.92 6.62 2.13
C ARG A 55 -1.09 5.13 2.39
N PHE A 56 -0.02 4.53 2.92
CA PHE A 56 0.03 3.13 3.31
C PHE A 56 -0.06 3.05 4.83
N ILE A 57 -1.08 2.37 5.34
CA ILE A 57 -1.35 2.25 6.77
C ILE A 57 -1.29 0.79 7.15
N ILE A 58 -0.28 0.42 7.93
CA ILE A 58 -0.21 -0.89 8.58
C ILE A 58 -1.15 -0.84 9.77
N LYS A 59 -2.30 -1.50 9.67
CA LYS A 59 -3.31 -1.54 10.74
C LYS A 59 -2.98 -2.61 11.79
N SER A 60 -2.37 -3.70 11.38
CA SER A 60 -1.94 -4.77 12.29
C SER A 60 -0.82 -5.62 11.71
N ALA A 61 -0.21 -6.40 12.59
CA ALA A 61 0.94 -7.26 12.34
C ALA A 61 0.69 -8.68 12.86
N PHE A 62 1.47 -9.65 12.38
CA PHE A 62 1.48 -11.02 12.89
C PHE A 62 2.38 -11.19 14.12
N ASP A 63 3.25 -10.22 14.40
CA ASP A 63 4.12 -10.15 15.58
C ASP A 63 4.29 -8.69 16.01
N HIS A 64 5.04 -8.43 17.08
CA HIS A 64 5.32 -7.10 17.61
C HIS A 64 6.10 -6.19 16.63
N PHE A 65 6.77 -6.77 15.65
CA PHE A 65 7.54 -6.04 14.64
C PHE A 65 7.05 -6.35 13.24
N VAL A 66 7.15 -5.36 12.37
CA VAL A 66 6.92 -5.49 10.92
C VAL A 66 8.07 -4.84 10.17
N SER A 67 8.27 -5.27 8.93
CA SER A 67 9.19 -4.60 8.02
C SER A 67 8.54 -4.45 6.65
N VAL A 68 8.58 -3.22 6.12
CA VAL A 68 8.23 -2.93 4.73
C VAL A 68 9.53 -2.72 3.99
N HIS A 69 9.81 -3.61 3.04
CA HIS A 69 11.08 -3.63 2.32
C HIS A 69 11.03 -2.78 1.05
N THR A 70 9.89 -2.80 0.36
CA THR A 70 9.74 -2.06 -0.90
C THR A 70 8.28 -1.69 -1.10
N VAL A 71 8.06 -0.42 -1.47
CA VAL A 71 6.79 0.06 -2.01
C VAL A 71 7.10 0.65 -3.38
N MET A 72 6.47 0.11 -4.42
CA MET A 72 6.65 0.55 -5.80
C MET A 72 5.30 0.90 -6.39
N ALA A 73 5.15 2.16 -6.81
CA ALA A 73 3.99 2.64 -7.53
C ALA A 73 4.46 3.08 -8.92
N GLU A 74 3.96 2.40 -9.94
CA GLU A 74 4.20 2.73 -11.34
C GLU A 74 2.94 3.36 -11.91
N GLY A 75 3.10 4.39 -12.74
CA GLY A 75 2.01 5.12 -13.35
C GLY A 75 2.53 6.09 -14.40
N VAL A 76 1.61 6.70 -15.14
CA VAL A 76 1.91 7.75 -16.12
C VAL A 76 1.63 9.09 -15.46
N ALA A 77 2.61 10.01 -15.50
CA ALA A 77 2.36 11.38 -15.08
C ALA A 77 1.41 12.04 -16.09
N GLU A 78 0.25 12.49 -15.63
CA GLU A 78 -0.58 13.38 -16.44
C GLU A 78 0.11 14.75 -16.49
N ASN A 79 0.56 15.15 -17.68
CA ASN A 79 1.03 16.51 -17.93
C ASN A 79 -0.20 17.42 -18.01
N ILE A 80 -0.58 18.01 -16.87
CA ILE A 80 -1.65 19.02 -16.78
C ILE A 80 -1.06 20.41 -16.99
#